data_AF-A0A9N9KFA8-F1
#
_entry.id   AF-A0A9N9KFA8-F1
#
_cell.length_a   1.000
_cell.length_b   1.000
_cell.length_c   1.000
_cell.angle_alpha   90.00
_cell.angle_beta   90.00
_cell.angle_gamma   90.00
#
_symmetry.space_group_name_H-M   'P 1'
#
loop_
_entity.id
_entity.type
_entity.pdbx_description
1 polymer ?
#
loop_
_entity_poly.entity_id
_entity_poly.type
_entity_poly.pdbx_seq_one_letter_code
_entity_poly.pdbx_strand_id
1 'polypeptide(L)'
;QATQPLRASLEDIRSIETKGKWWLVGSGWNADMIVDQSSTTLKQAEKRESVSDALLNLAKQQKMNTDVRRSIFVILMSGEDYVDAFERLLKLGLKEVQAREIPRVLIHCCGN
;
A
#
# COMPACT_ATOMS: atom_id res chain seq x y z
N GLN A 1 32.05 -0.40 22.74
CA GLN A 1 31.00 -0.97 21.86
C GLN A 1 31.70 -1.95 20.93
N ALA A 2 31.45 -3.27 21.07
CA ALA A 2 32.20 -4.30 20.35
C ALA A 2 31.50 -4.62 19.01
N THR A 3 32.22 -4.46 17.90
CA THR A 3 31.76 -4.87 16.56
C THR A 3 31.78 -6.40 16.51
N GLN A 4 30.61 -7.04 16.51
CA GLN A 4 30.55 -8.48 16.35
C GLN A 4 31.02 -8.86 14.93
N PRO A 5 31.86 -9.90 14.78
CA PRO A 5 32.32 -10.34 13.48
C PRO A 5 31.17 -10.91 12.65
N LEU A 6 31.19 -10.66 11.34
CA LEU A 6 30.25 -11.25 10.39
C LEU A 6 30.33 -12.78 10.51
N ARG A 7 29.19 -13.43 10.77
CA ARG A 7 29.09 -14.90 10.88
C ARG A 7 29.05 -15.62 9.51
N ALA A 8 29.11 -14.88 8.41
CA ALA A 8 29.12 -15.44 7.07
C ALA A 8 30.54 -15.89 6.70
N SER A 9 30.67 -17.12 6.18
CA SER A 9 31.93 -17.60 5.62
C SER A 9 32.13 -17.13 4.17
N LEU A 10 33.36 -17.18 3.67
CA LEU A 10 33.66 -16.82 2.27
C LEU A 10 32.93 -17.75 1.28
N GLU A 11 32.72 -19.00 1.66
CA GLU A 11 31.95 -19.96 0.86
C GLU A 11 30.47 -19.58 0.77
N ASP A 12 29.90 -19.03 1.85
CA ASP A 12 28.52 -18.53 1.85
C ASP A 12 28.38 -17.32 0.91
N ILE A 13 29.39 -16.45 0.85
CA ILE A 13 29.40 -15.30 -0.07
C ILE A 13 29.52 -15.78 -1.54
N ARG A 14 30.33 -16.80 -1.81
CA ARG A 14 30.45 -17.35 -3.17
C ARG A 14 29.21 -18.11 -3.64
N SER A 15 28.46 -18.69 -2.70
CA SER A 15 27.23 -19.44 -2.97
C SER A 15 25.94 -18.64 -2.74
N ILE A 16 26.00 -17.31 -2.81
CA ILE A 16 24.82 -16.42 -2.65
C ILE A 16 23.69 -16.80 -3.62
N GLU A 17 24.02 -17.20 -4.85
CA GLU A 17 23.03 -17.53 -5.87
C GLU A 17 22.26 -18.82 -5.58
N THR A 18 22.87 -19.76 -4.84
CA THR A 18 22.28 -21.07 -4.53
C THR A 18 21.72 -21.17 -3.12
N LYS A 19 22.40 -20.59 -2.13
CA LYS A 19 22.00 -20.65 -0.71
C LYS A 19 21.27 -19.40 -0.23
N GLY A 20 21.28 -18.33 -1.01
CA GLY A 20 20.76 -17.04 -0.59
C GLY A 20 21.58 -16.39 0.53
N LYS A 21 21.16 -15.19 0.95
CA LYS A 21 21.86 -14.41 1.97
C LYS A 21 21.25 -14.61 3.36
N TRP A 22 21.47 -15.77 3.96
CA TRP A 22 20.86 -16.14 5.25
C TRP A 22 21.32 -15.30 6.46
N TRP A 23 22.50 -14.67 6.37
CA TRP A 23 23.07 -13.82 7.43
C TRP A 23 22.49 -12.40 7.47
N LEU A 24 21.61 -12.05 6.53
CA LEU A 24 20.83 -10.81 6.57
C LEU A 24 19.56 -11.06 7.39
N VAL A 25 19.62 -10.88 8.71
CA VAL A 25 18.44 -10.86 9.58
C VAL A 25 18.41 -9.52 10.31
N GLY A 26 17.38 -8.69 10.06
CA GLY A 26 17.14 -7.44 10.80
C GLY A 26 17.34 -6.11 10.07
N SER A 27 17.68 -6.11 8.78
CA SER A 27 17.60 -4.94 7.91
C SER A 27 16.93 -5.37 6.61
N GLY A 28 15.82 -4.71 6.27
CA GLY A 28 14.86 -5.12 5.23
C GLY A 28 15.53 -5.77 4.01
N TRP A 29 15.15 -7.02 3.73
CA TRP A 29 15.57 -7.74 2.54
C TRP A 29 15.22 -6.95 1.28
N ASN A 30 16.21 -6.28 0.71
CA ASN A 30 16.21 -5.85 -0.68
C ASN A 30 17.23 -6.71 -1.44
N ALA A 31 16.76 -7.86 -1.91
CA ALA A 31 17.43 -8.63 -2.95
C ALA A 31 16.58 -8.49 -4.21
N ASP A 32 16.87 -7.45 -5.00
CA ASP A 32 16.90 -7.46 -6.47
C ASP A 32 15.96 -8.48 -7.15
N MET A 33 14.69 -8.21 -7.45
CA MET A 33 14.12 -7.22 -8.39
C MET A 33 14.54 -7.26 -9.87
N ILE A 34 15.28 -8.26 -10.38
CA ILE A 34 15.70 -8.21 -11.81
C ILE A 34 15.09 -9.23 -12.79
N VAL A 35 14.36 -10.30 -12.40
CA VAL A 35 13.84 -11.19 -13.48
C VAL A 35 12.45 -11.82 -13.39
N ASP A 36 11.66 -11.60 -12.33
CA ASP A 36 10.27 -12.12 -12.34
C ASP A 36 9.21 -11.26 -11.60
N GLN A 37 9.60 -10.10 -11.07
CA GLN A 37 8.67 -9.15 -10.44
C GLN A 37 8.08 -8.13 -11.40
N SER A 38 8.70 -7.86 -12.56
CA SER A 38 8.11 -6.90 -13.51
C SER A 38 6.74 -7.36 -13.98
N SER A 39 6.56 -8.64 -14.34
CA SER A 39 5.26 -9.17 -14.78
C SER A 39 4.19 -9.17 -13.67
N THR A 40 4.57 -9.49 -12.42
CA THR A 40 3.63 -9.58 -11.30
C THR A 40 3.29 -8.20 -10.72
N THR A 41 4.26 -7.30 -10.61
CA THR A 41 4.05 -5.92 -10.13
C THR A 41 3.31 -5.09 -11.18
N LEU A 42 3.57 -5.29 -12.48
CA LEU A 42 2.77 -4.69 -13.56
C LEU A 42 1.33 -5.21 -13.51
N LYS A 43 1.11 -6.52 -13.41
CA LYS A 43 -0.25 -7.10 -13.25
C LYS A 43 -0.95 -6.62 -11.99
N GLN A 44 -0.23 -6.44 -10.89
CA GLN A 44 -0.79 -5.93 -9.63
C GLN A 44 -1.09 -4.44 -9.71
N ALA A 45 -0.28 -3.65 -10.43
CA ALA A 45 -0.55 -2.26 -10.73
C ALA A 45 -1.76 -2.08 -11.66
N GLU A 46 -1.85 -2.86 -12.75
CA GLU A 46 -3.01 -2.91 -13.65
C GLU A 46 -4.28 -3.34 -12.91
N LYS A 47 -4.16 -4.31 -11.99
CA LYS A 47 -5.26 -4.72 -11.13
C LYS A 47 -5.67 -3.62 -10.14
N ARG A 48 -4.71 -2.84 -9.61
CA ARG A 48 -5.01 -1.72 -8.71
C ARG A 48 -5.64 -0.54 -9.47
N GLU A 49 -5.19 -0.25 -10.70
CA GLU A 49 -5.83 0.75 -11.56
C GLU A 49 -7.25 0.34 -11.93
N SER A 50 -7.47 -0.91 -12.38
CA SER A 50 -8.82 -1.38 -12.71
C SER A 50 -9.76 -1.40 -11.50
N VAL A 51 -9.27 -1.74 -10.30
CA VAL A 51 -10.04 -1.62 -9.05
C VAL A 51 -10.32 -0.16 -8.72
N SER A 52 -9.36 0.75 -8.91
CA SER A 52 -9.55 2.18 -8.71
C SER A 52 -10.65 2.73 -9.64
N ASP A 53 -10.64 2.35 -10.92
CA ASP A 53 -11.66 2.77 -11.88
C ASP A 53 -13.06 2.24 -11.54
N ALA A 54 -13.14 0.97 -11.11
CA ALA A 54 -14.38 0.39 -10.63
C ALA A 54 -14.92 1.14 -9.40
N LEU A 55 -14.04 1.47 -8.44
CA LEU A 55 -14.40 2.24 -7.25
C LEU A 55 -14.81 3.68 -7.59
N LEU A 56 -14.19 4.31 -8.59
CA LEU A 56 -14.57 5.65 -9.07
C LEU A 56 -15.97 5.63 -9.71
N ASN A 57 -16.32 4.58 -10.44
CA ASN A 57 -17.67 4.40 -10.97
C ASN A 57 -18.69 4.13 -9.86
N LEU A 58 -18.34 3.31 -8.86
CA LEU A 58 -19.19 3.08 -7.69
C LEU A 58 -19.40 4.36 -6.88
N ALA A 59 -18.36 5.19 -6.74
CA ALA A 59 -18.45 6.49 -6.07
C ALA A 59 -19.48 7.40 -6.75
N LYS A 60 -19.52 7.42 -8.09
CA LYS A 60 -20.54 8.17 -8.85
C LYS A 60 -21.95 7.66 -8.59
N GLN A 61 -22.15 6.33 -8.54
CA GLN A 61 -23.45 5.73 -8.22
C GLN A 61 -23.89 6.06 -6.79
N GLN A 62 -22.95 6.10 -5.85
CA GLN A 62 -23.17 6.47 -4.45
C GLN A 62 -23.26 7.99 -4.20
N LYS A 63 -23.42 8.80 -5.26
CA LYS A 63 -23.56 10.27 -5.17
C LYS A 63 -22.36 10.97 -4.51
N MET A 64 -21.16 10.41 -4.65
CA MET A 64 -19.91 11.09 -4.30
C MET A 64 -19.58 12.11 -5.41
N ASN A 65 -20.23 13.27 -5.32
CA ASN A 65 -20.23 14.26 -6.40
C ASN A 65 -18.97 15.15 -6.41
N THR A 66 -18.32 15.32 -5.26
CA THR A 66 -17.12 16.15 -5.12
C THR A 66 -15.87 15.29 -5.11
N ASP A 67 -14.74 15.84 -5.56
CA ASP A 67 -13.47 15.11 -5.58
C ASP A 67 -13.05 14.69 -4.17
N VAL A 68 -13.28 15.54 -3.17
CA VAL A 68 -13.03 15.21 -1.75
C VAL A 68 -13.83 13.98 -1.33
N ARG A 69 -15.12 13.91 -1.64
CA ARG A 69 -15.96 12.76 -1.30
C ARG A 69 -15.53 11.49 -2.04
N ARG A 70 -15.15 11.61 -3.31
CA ARG A 70 -14.64 10.50 -4.12
C ARG A 70 -13.33 9.96 -3.55
N SER A 71 -12.38 10.82 -3.21
CA SER A 71 -11.11 10.42 -2.61
C SER A 71 -11.31 9.73 -1.27
N ILE A 72 -12.15 10.27 -0.39
CA ILE A 72 -12.49 9.64 0.89
C ILE A 72 -13.13 8.27 0.64
N PHE A 73 -14.10 8.17 -0.27
CA PHE A 73 -14.78 6.93 -0.61
C PHE A 73 -13.82 5.85 -1.13
N VAL A 74 -12.94 6.21 -2.07
CA VAL A 74 -11.95 5.28 -2.63
C VAL A 74 -11.00 4.79 -1.53
N ILE A 75 -10.53 5.66 -0.64
CA ILE A 75 -9.66 5.26 0.47
C ILE A 75 -10.38 4.28 1.41
N LEU A 76 -11.63 4.57 1.77
CA LEU A 76 -12.42 3.69 2.64
C LEU A 76 -12.67 2.32 2.02
N MET A 77 -12.97 2.27 0.72
CA MET A 77 -13.33 1.03 0.02
C MET A 77 -12.12 0.21 -0.46
N SER A 78 -10.93 0.83 -0.52
CA SER A 78 -9.67 0.17 -0.92
C SER A 78 -8.66 0.01 0.22
N GLY A 79 -9.03 0.38 1.45
CA GLY A 79 -8.20 0.17 2.63
C GLY A 79 -8.12 -1.31 2.97
N GLU A 80 -6.92 -1.80 3.30
CA GLU A 80 -6.74 -3.21 3.70
C GLU A 80 -7.26 -3.44 5.13
N ASP A 81 -7.01 -2.46 6.01
CA ASP A 81 -7.51 -2.40 7.38
C ASP A 81 -7.83 -0.95 7.79
N TYR A 82 -8.31 -0.76 9.02
CA TYR A 82 -8.67 0.56 9.51
C TYR A 82 -7.46 1.48 9.72
N VAL A 83 -6.27 0.92 9.93
CA VAL A 83 -5.03 1.69 10.14
C VAL A 83 -4.54 2.25 8.80
N ASP A 84 -4.48 1.42 7.76
CA ASP A 84 -4.16 1.84 6.38
C ASP A 84 -5.13 2.93 5.89
N ALA A 85 -6.43 2.70 6.07
CA ALA A 85 -7.45 3.69 5.69
C ALA A 85 -7.26 5.01 6.45
N PHE A 86 -7.01 4.95 7.76
CA PHE A 86 -6.79 6.14 8.59
C PHE A 86 -5.54 6.92 8.15
N GLU A 87 -4.41 6.25 7.94
CA GLU A 87 -3.19 6.89 7.46
C GLU A 87 -3.36 7.53 6.08
N ARG A 88 -4.05 6.84 5.16
CA ARG A 88 -4.34 7.35 3.82
C ARG A 88 -5.27 8.56 3.86
N LEU A 89 -6.25 8.58 4.76
CA LEU A 89 -7.10 9.75 5.00
C LEU A 89 -6.29 10.94 5.54
N LEU A 90 -5.34 10.71 6.45
CA LEU A 90 -4.46 11.78 6.96
C LEU A 90 -3.55 12.34 5.85
N LYS A 91 -3.03 11.47 4.97
CA LYS A 91 -2.17 11.85 3.84
C LYS A 91 -2.88 12.73 2.80
N LEU A 92 -4.22 12.78 2.78
CA LEU A 92 -4.98 13.69 1.90
C LEU A 92 -4.79 15.18 2.26
N GLY A 93 -4.38 15.50 3.49
CA GLY A 93 -4.14 16.90 3.90
C GLY A 93 -5.38 17.80 3.78
N LEU A 94 -6.56 17.25 4.08
CA LEU A 94 -7.83 17.99 3.96
C LEU A 94 -7.89 19.19 4.91
N LYS A 95 -8.45 20.31 4.44
CA LYS A 95 -8.75 21.47 5.29
C LYS A 95 -9.86 21.13 6.28
N GLU A 96 -9.95 21.84 7.40
CA GLU A 96 -10.94 21.57 8.46
C GLU A 96 -12.39 21.44 7.92
N VAL A 97 -12.78 22.32 6.98
CA VAL A 97 -14.11 22.27 6.35
C VAL A 97 -14.30 21.01 5.50
N GLN A 98 -13.27 20.57 4.77
CA GLN A 98 -13.29 19.36 3.95
C GLN A 98 -13.23 18.09 4.80
N ALA A 99 -12.51 18.12 5.92
CA ALA A 99 -12.41 16.99 6.85
C ALA A 99 -13.79 16.60 7.43
N ARG A 100 -14.74 17.53 7.51
CA ARG A 100 -16.14 17.24 7.90
C ARG A 100 -16.87 16.32 6.91
N GLU A 101 -16.35 16.15 5.69
CA GLU A 101 -16.88 15.17 4.74
C GLU A 101 -16.52 13.73 5.11
N ILE A 102 -15.44 13.49 5.86
CA ILE A 102 -15.03 12.14 6.28
C ILE A 102 -16.15 11.41 7.03
N PRO A 103 -16.69 11.93 8.16
CA PRO A 103 -17.78 11.26 8.87
C PRO A 103 -19.07 11.19 8.03
N ARG A 104 -19.35 12.16 7.15
CA ARG A 104 -20.53 12.15 6.28
C ARG A 104 -20.48 10.99 5.28
N VAL A 105 -19.32 10.78 4.65
CA VAL A 105 -19.11 9.66 3.72
C VAL A 105 -19.14 8.33 4.46
N LEU A 106 -18.50 8.23 5.62
CA LEU A 106 -18.55 7.03 6.46
C LEU A 106 -19.99 6.61 6.78
N ILE A 107 -20.80 7.54 7.29
CA ILE A 107 -22.21 7.27 7.61
C ILE A 107 -22.99 6.87 6.36
N HIS A 108 -22.79 7.56 5.23
CA HIS A 108 -23.43 7.21 3.96
C HIS A 108 -23.09 5.77 3.53
N CYS A 109 -21.84 5.35 3.68
CA CYS A 109 -21.39 4.00 3.34
C CYS A 109 -21.93 2.92 4.28
N CYS A 110 -22.20 3.24 5.56
CA CYS A 110 -22.72 2.29 6.53
C CYS A 110 -24.27 2.26 6.61
N GLY A 111 -24.95 3.29 6.07
CA GLY A 111 -26.39 3.46 6.18
C GLY A 111 -27.20 2.96 4.98
N ASN A 112 -26.54 2.50 3.91
CA ASN A 112 -27.15 1.99 2.67
C ASN A 112 -26.86 0.51 2.46
#